data_AF-A0A3R7HVX2-F1
#
_entry.id   AF-A0A3R7HVX2-F1
#
_cell.length_a   1.000
_cell.length_b   1.000
_cell.length_c   1.000
_cell.angle_alpha   90.00
_cell.angle_beta   90.00
_cell.angle_gamma   90.00
#
_symmetry.space_group_name_H-M   'P 1'
#
loop_
_entity.id
_entity.type
_entity.pdbx_description
1 polymer ?
#
loop_
_entity_poly.entity_id
_entity_poly.type
_entity_poly.pdbx_seq_one_letter_code
_entity_poly.pdbx_strand_id
1 'polypeptide(L)' 'GLIKANILFLDPVKQILKPQSRLELLAIREVMKSA' A
#
# COMPACT_ATOMS: atom_id res chain seq x y z
N GLY A 1 8.52 4.16 7.97
CA GLY A 1 8.43 3.71 6.57
C GLY A 1 7.25 2.78 6.42
N LEU A 2 6.49 2.87 5.32
CA LEU A 2 5.19 2.21 5.15
C LEU A 2 5.23 0.67 5.24
N ILE A 3 6.38 0.06 4.92
CA ILE A 3 6.60 -1.39 5.06
C ILE A 3 6.62 -1.80 6.53
N LYS A 4 7.37 -1.08 7.38
CA LYS A 4 7.43 -1.37 8.84
C LYS A 4 6.10 -1.13 9.54
N ALA A 5 5.22 -0.36 8.92
CA ALA A 5 3.88 -0.06 9.42
C ALA A 5 2.80 -1.03 8.90
N ASN A 6 3.18 -2.07 8.14
CA ASN A 6 2.23 -3.03 7.55
C ASN A 6 1.19 -2.38 6.61
N ILE A 7 1.57 -1.30 5.91
CA ILE A 7 0.71 -0.62 4.93
C ILE A 7 1.03 -1.12 3.51
N LEU A 8 2.32 -1.22 3.20
CA LEU A 8 2.80 -1.68 1.89
C LEU A 8 3.65 -2.94 2.04
N PHE A 9 3.43 -3.89 1.15
CA PHE A 9 4.26 -5.04 0.94
C PHE A 9 5.19 -4.83 -0.25
N LEU A 10 6.47 -5.14 -0.07
CA LEU A 10 7.45 -5.19 -1.15
C LEU A 10 7.47 -6.59 -1.76
N ASP A 11 7.16 -6.69 -3.05
CA ASP A 11 7.37 -7.90 -3.85
C ASP A 11 8.76 -7.81 -4.50
N PRO A 12 9.79 -8.50 -3.96
CA PRO A 12 11.16 -8.35 -4.43
C PRO A 12 11.40 -8.98 -5.81
N VAL A 13 10.58 -9.96 -6.20
CA VAL A 13 10.68 -10.63 -7.50
C VAL A 13 10.16 -9.72 -8.60
N LYS A 14 9.02 -9.06 -8.34
CA LYS A 14 8.37 -8.16 -9.30
C LYS A 14 8.85 -6.71 -9.19
N GLN A 15 9.63 -6.39 -8.16
CA GLN A 15 10.07 -5.03 -7.81
C GLN A 15 8.91 -4.03 -7.70
N ILE A 16 7.78 -4.48 -7.13
CA ILE A 16 6.60 -3.63 -6.91
C ILE A 16 6.30 -3.46 -5.42
N LEU A 17 5.73 -2.30 -5.09
CA LEU A 17 5.06 -2.07 -3.82
C LEU A 17 3.56 -2.23 -4.03
N LYS A 18 2.91 -3.03 -3.18
CA LYS A 18 1.46 -3.22 -3.21
C LYS A 18 0.87 -3.02 -1.81
N PRO A 19 -0.38 -2.56 -1.68
CA PRO A 19 -1.05 -2.56 -0.40
C PRO A 19 -1.07 -3.97 0.22
N GLN A 20 -0.93 -4.06 1.54
CA GLN A 20 -0.87 -5.35 2.22
C GLN A 20 -2.19 -6.12 2.12
N SER A 21 -3.34 -5.42 2.15
CA SER A 21 -4.66 -5.99 1.92
C SER A 21 -5.57 -5.04 1.12
N ARG A 22 -6.81 -5.48 0.91
CA ARG A 22 -7.86 -4.66 0.26
C ARG A 22 -8.21 -3.43 1.10
N LEU A 23 -8.08 -3.49 2.43
CA LEU A 23 -8.38 -2.35 3.30
C LEU A 23 -7.41 -1.19 3.05
N GLU A 24 -6.10 -1.46 3.03
CA GLU A 24 -5.08 -0.43 2.77
C GLU A 24 -5.24 0.11 1.35
N LEU A 25 -5.57 -0.74 0.37
CA LEU A 25 -5.85 -0.29 -1.00
C LEU A 25 -7.00 0.72 -1.04
N LEU A 26 -8.11 0.44 -0.34
CA LEU A 26 -9.27 1.33 -0.31
C LEU A 26 -8.97 2.63 0.45
N ALA A 27 -8.29 2.53 1.59
CA ALA A 27 -7.90 3.69 2.38
C ALA A 27 -6.97 4.63 1.60
N ILE A 28 -5.94 4.08 0.94
CA ILE A 28 -5.03 4.86 0.09
C ILE A 28 -5.81 5.52 -1.06
N ARG A 29 -6.70 4.79 -1.74
CA ARG A 29 -7.52 5.35 -2.81
C ARG A 29 -8.42 6.48 -2.32
N GLU A 30 -8.99 6.35 -1.12
CA GLU A 30 -9.86 7.38 -0.57
C GLU A 30 -9.07 8.67 -0.27
N VAL A 31 -7.92 8.55 0.39
CA VAL A 31 -7.04 9.70 0.66
C VAL A 31 -6.57 10.36 -0.64
N MET A 32 -6.25 9.57 -1.67
CA MET A 32 -5.79 10.08 -2.96
C MET A 32 -6.88 10.79 -3.77
N LYS A 33 -8.17 10.56 -3.51
CA LYS A 33 -9.24 11.37 -4.12
C LYS A 33 -9.35 12.76 -3.48
N SER A 34 -8.90 12.89 -2.24
CA SER A 34 -8.98 14.12 -1.44
C SER A 34 -7.67 14.93 -1.44
N ALA A 35 -6.66 14.49 -2.20
CA ALA A 35 -5.39 15.18 -2.39
C ALA A 35 -5.41 16.01 -3.68
#